data_AF-A0A3C1HC22-F1
#
_entry.id   AF-A0A3C1HC22-F1
#
_cell.length_a   1.000
_cell.length_b   1.000
_cell.length_c   1.000
_cell.angle_alpha   90.00
_cell.angle_beta   90.00
_cell.angle_gamma   90.00
#
_symmetry.space_group_name_H-M   'P 1'
#
loop_
_entity.id
_entity.type
_entity.pdbx_description
1 polymer ?
#
loop_
_entity_poly.entity_id
_entity_poly.type
_entity_poly.pdbx_seq_one_letter_code
_entity_poly.pdbx_strand_id
1 'polypeptide(L)' 'LLEAMKLDKKVSAGEVKFVLAERIGSVKWGCRVPLELLDSTLAEAGV' A
#
# COMPACT_ATOMS: atom_id res chain seq x y z
N LEU A 1 -3.36 -8.12 8.17
CA LEU A 1 -2.29 -7.16 7.80
C LEU A 1 -2.84 -5.79 7.40
N LEU A 2 -3.86 -5.73 6.54
CA LEU A 2 -4.52 -4.52 6.07
C LEU A 2 -4.97 -3.56 7.20
N GLU A 3 -5.56 -4.11 8.26
CA GLU A 3 -5.99 -3.33 9.45
C GLU A 3 -4.81 -2.72 10.21
N ALA A 4 -3.65 -3.39 10.24
CA ALA A 4 -2.43 -2.83 10.86
C ALA A 4 -1.82 -1.71 9.99
N MET A 5 -1.93 -1.81 8.66
CA MET A 5 -1.48 -0.75 7.74
C MET A 5 -2.38 0.49 7.79
N LYS A 6 -3.69 0.31 8.05
CA LYS A 6 -4.64 1.41 8.29
C LYS A 6 -4.40 2.14 9.63
N LEU A 7 -3.75 1.47 10.58
CA LEU A 7 -3.37 2.03 11.89
C LEU A 7 -1.96 2.65 11.91
N ASP A 8 -1.18 2.53 10.82
CA ASP A 8 0.13 3.15 10.71
C ASP A 8 0.04 4.67 10.60
N LYS A 9 1.02 5.37 11.18
CA LYS A 9 1.08 6.84 11.32
C LYS A 9 1.01 7.62 9.99
N LYS A 10 1.13 6.95 8.83
CA LYS A 10 1.01 7.55 7.48
C LYS A 10 -0.41 7.54 6.89
N VAL A 11 -1.43 7.30 7.70
CA VAL A 11 -2.83 7.41 7.30
C VAL A 11 -3.37 8.80 7.64
N SER A 12 -3.69 9.60 6.63
CA SER A 12 -4.53 10.80 6.79
C SER A 12 -5.94 10.43 6.37
N ALA A 13 -6.91 10.58 7.27
CA ALA A 13 -8.35 10.35 7.03
C ALA A 13 -8.77 8.90 6.65
N GLY A 14 -8.01 7.87 7.07
CA GLY A 14 -8.37 6.46 6.84
C GLY A 14 -7.90 5.88 5.50
N GLU A 15 -7.24 6.68 4.66
CA GLU A 15 -6.68 6.23 3.38
C GLU A 15 -5.18 5.90 3.49
N VAL A 16 -4.83 4.66 3.16
CA VAL A 16 -3.42 4.22 3.07
C VAL A 16 -2.83 4.74 1.76
N LYS A 17 -1.76 5.53 1.86
CA LYS A 17 -1.00 6.02 0.71
C LYS A 17 0.27 5.22 0.55
N PHE A 18 0.45 4.62 -0.62
CA PHE A 18 1.60 3.80 -0.93
C PHE A 18 2.71 4.60 -1.62
N VAL A 19 3.92 4.10 -1.43
CA VAL A 19 5.08 4.47 -2.24
C VAL A 19 5.35 3.29 -3.14
N LEU A 20 5.19 3.49 -4.46
CA LEU A 20 5.37 2.43 -5.44
C LEU A 20 6.67 2.65 -6.20
N ALA A 21 7.50 1.61 -6.31
CA ALA A 21 8.66 1.65 -7.16
C ALA A 21 8.22 1.57 -8.63
N GLU A 22 8.63 2.54 -9.43
CA GLU A 22 8.38 2.51 -10.89
C GLU A 22 9.55 1.84 -11.62
N ARG A 23 10.77 2.04 -11.10
CA ARG A 23 12.03 1.45 -11.56
C ARG A 23 13.07 1.56 -10.47
N ILE A 24 14.18 0.84 -10.61
CA ILE A 24 15.31 0.95 -9.68
C ILE A 24 15.76 2.43 -9.63
N GLY A 25 15.76 2.99 -8.41
CA GLY A 25 16.12 4.40 -8.17
C GLY A 25 14.99 5.43 -8.37
N SER A 26 13.77 5.01 -8.74
CA SER A 26 12.61 5.93 -8.88
C SER A 26 11.37 5.38 -8.20
N VAL A 27 10.71 6.24 -7.43
CA VAL A 27 9.49 5.90 -6.69
C VAL A 27 8.41 6.96 -6.89
N LYS A 28 7.16 6.53 -6.87
CA LYS A 28 5.97 7.37 -6.90
C LYS A 28 5.29 7.38 -5.54
N TRP A 29 5.13 8.57 -4.98
CA TRP A 29 4.54 8.79 -3.66
C TRP A 29 3.04 9.05 -3.75
N GLY A 30 2.32 8.72 -2.67
CA GLY A 30 0.91 9.09 -2.53
C GLY A 30 -0.05 8.24 -3.37
N CYS A 31 0.39 7.07 -3.84
CA CYS A 31 -0.41 6.20 -4.68
C CYS A 31 -1.56 5.60 -3.88
N ARG A 32 -2.79 5.76 -4.39
CA ARG A 32 -3.94 5.00 -3.92
C ARG A 32 -3.96 3.67 -4.66
N VAL A 33 -4.09 2.58 -3.91
CA VAL A 33 -4.18 1.23 -4.45
C VAL A 33 -5.58 0.69 -4.10
N PRO A 34 -6.34 0.16 -5.07
CA PRO A 34 -7.63 -0.49 -4.79
C PRO A 34 -7.44 -1.67 -3.83
N LEU A 35 -8.38 -1.84 -2.89
CA LEU A 35 -8.28 -2.87 -1.85
C LEU A 35 -8.24 -4.29 -2.43
N GLU A 36 -9.02 -4.55 -3.48
CA GLU A 36 -9.08 -5.86 -4.16
C GLU A 36 -7.70 -6.26 -4.74
N LEU A 37 -6.97 -5.29 -5.28
CA LEU A 37 -5.62 -5.52 -5.80
C LEU A 37 -4.64 -5.77 -4.66
N LEU A 38 -4.78 -5.06 -3.55
CA LEU A 38 -3.92 -5.21 -2.39
C LEU A 38 -4.10 -6.58 -1.72
N ASP A 39 -5.33 -7.04 -1.52
CA ASP A 39 -5.61 -8.38 -0.96
C ASP A 39 -5.03 -9.49 -1.84
N SER A 40 -5.21 -9.39 -3.16
CA SER A 40 -4.65 -10.35 -4.12
C SER A 40 -3.11 -10.37 -4.07
N THR A 41 -2.49 -9.18 -4.05
CA THR A 41 -1.03 -9.04 -4.02
C THR A 41 -0.43 -9.54 -2.70
N LEU A 42 -1.11 -9.30 -1.58
CA LEU A 42 -0.67 -9.79 -0.27
C LEU A 42 -0.78 -11.32 -0.17
N ALA A 43 -1.86 -11.90 -0.73
CA ALA A 43 -2.02 -13.34 -0.81
C ALA A 43 -0.91 -14.01 -1.65
N GLU A 44 -0.53 -13.40 -2.79
CA GLU A 44 0.58 -13.88 -3.62
C GLU A 44 1.95 -13.71 -2.95
N ALA A 45 2.13 -12.65 -2.17
CA ALA A 45 3.35 -12.41 -1.40
C ALA A 45 3.54 -13.36 -0.21
N GLY A 46 2.51 -14.18 0.11
CA GLY A 46 2.58 -15.20 1.17
C GLY A 46 2.66 -14.63 2.59
N VAL A 47 2.11 -13.44 2.82
CA VAL A 47 2.16 -12.71 4.10
C VAL A 47 0.82 -12.70 4.82
#